data_AF-A0A180FR23-F1
#
_entry.id   AF-A0A180FR23-F1
#
_cell.length_a   1.000
_cell.length_b   1.000
_cell.length_c   1.000
_cell.angle_alpha   90.00
_cell.angle_beta   90.00
_cell.angle_gamma   90.00
#
_symmetry.space_group_name_H-M   'P 1'
#
loop_
_entity.id
_entity.type
_entity.pdbx_description
1 polymer ?
#
loop_
_entity_poly.entity_id
_entity_poly.type
_entity_poly.pdbx_seq_one_letter_code
_entity_poly.pdbx_strand_id
1 'polypeptide(L)'
;MTLTDQVVKNIIKRLIKGQDYRIEVVALINVEFLQFTIDFFKKVIEAKLSNQDVTIDWYKQTFLNRNLSSDEIAINSGLNKKTITNMYNSASKEIVIDASNEHYDILYQSISNLIESQPDIDLTLTIKFRGVSVELNINESLIVINTLAVKRSALRGGLWSTAGKRVEKYLMATLCKVFHVPFEHFDQSKIPASMREVDFYLINGDTYSRCEVKLMGRGNPESADAIFARESNVFVADKLSDLNKQQADMLNVKWVELRDENGYRRFATILTQLDIPHTDFNENLDEHLDRILSELLDK
;
A
#
# COMPACT_ATOMS: atom_id res chain seq x y z
N MET A 1 8.41 -7.28 0.03
CA MET A 1 8.11 -6.20 0.99
C MET A 1 6.84 -6.59 1.70
N THR A 2 6.87 -6.65 3.02
CA THR A 2 5.76 -7.25 3.77
C THR A 2 5.47 -6.32 4.94
N LEU A 3 4.23 -5.84 5.04
CA LEU A 3 3.74 -5.14 6.24
C LEU A 3 4.11 -5.99 7.46
N THR A 4 4.63 -5.45 8.55
CA THR A 4 4.83 -6.30 9.74
C THR A 4 3.47 -6.58 10.37
N ASP A 5 3.34 -7.73 11.05
CA ASP A 5 2.12 -8.03 11.80
C ASP A 5 1.81 -6.93 12.81
N GLN A 6 2.83 -6.35 13.45
CA GLN A 6 2.67 -5.22 14.34
C GLN A 6 1.99 -4.00 13.68
N VAL A 7 2.34 -3.67 12.43
CA VAL A 7 1.69 -2.57 11.70
C VAL A 7 0.23 -2.91 11.39
N VAL A 8 -0.07 -4.17 11.01
CA VAL A 8 -1.46 -4.64 10.83
C VAL A 8 -2.27 -4.46 12.12
N LYS A 9 -1.72 -4.91 13.25
CA LYS A 9 -2.35 -4.76 14.58
C LYS A 9 -2.66 -3.31 14.89
N ASN A 10 -1.69 -2.42 14.71
CA ASN A 10 -1.86 -1.00 14.97
C ASN A 10 -2.96 -0.37 14.10
N ILE A 11 -3.00 -0.72 12.80
CA ILE A 11 -4.04 -0.25 11.89
C ILE A 11 -5.43 -0.71 12.35
N ILE A 12 -5.60 -1.99 12.67
CA ILE A 12 -6.89 -2.53 13.11
C ILE A 12 -7.34 -1.89 14.42
N LYS A 13 -6.44 -1.73 15.40
CA LYS A 13 -6.75 -1.03 16.65
C LYS A 13 -7.25 0.38 16.40
N ARG A 14 -6.56 1.14 15.55
CA ARG A 14 -6.97 2.51 15.21
C ARG A 14 -8.34 2.52 14.56
N LEU A 15 -8.59 1.64 13.60
CA LEU A 15 -9.88 1.54 12.91
C LEU A 15 -11.02 1.25 13.89
N ILE A 16 -10.89 0.22 14.74
CA ILE A 16 -11.95 -0.16 15.69
C ILE A 16 -12.20 0.94 16.73
N LYS A 17 -11.16 1.68 17.12
CA LYS A 17 -11.25 2.82 18.05
C LYS A 17 -11.72 4.13 17.39
N GLY A 18 -12.13 4.11 16.12
CA GLY A 18 -12.57 5.29 15.38
C GLY A 18 -11.47 6.29 15.03
N GLN A 19 -10.21 5.86 15.03
CA GLN A 19 -9.03 6.68 14.80
C GLN A 19 -8.50 6.55 13.36
N ASP A 20 -7.77 7.58 12.92
CA ASP A 20 -7.12 7.55 11.60
C ASP A 20 -5.90 6.63 11.58
N TYR A 21 -5.95 5.56 10.78
CA TYR A 21 -4.87 4.59 10.65
C TYR A 21 -3.74 5.04 9.72
N ARG A 22 -3.95 6.08 8.90
CA ARG A 22 -3.03 6.47 7.82
C ARG A 22 -1.65 6.83 8.32
N ILE A 23 -1.54 7.29 9.56
CA ILE A 23 -0.26 7.62 10.19
C ILE A 23 0.67 6.39 10.28
N GLU A 24 0.12 5.19 10.51
CA GLU A 24 0.90 3.94 10.57
C GLU A 24 1.50 3.61 9.20
N VAL A 25 0.70 3.74 8.14
CA VAL A 25 1.15 3.48 6.77
C VAL A 25 2.17 4.54 6.32
N VAL A 26 1.94 5.83 6.63
CA VAL A 26 2.88 6.91 6.31
C VAL A 26 4.21 6.73 7.04
N ALA A 27 4.18 6.34 8.32
CA ALA A 27 5.39 6.07 9.09
C ALA A 27 6.22 4.94 8.45
N LEU A 28 5.56 3.84 8.05
CA LEU A 28 6.24 2.74 7.35
C LEU A 28 6.85 3.20 6.00
N ILE A 29 6.09 3.94 5.19
CA ILE A 29 6.59 4.50 3.92
C ILE A 29 7.81 5.40 4.16
N ASN A 30 7.84 6.17 5.26
CA ASN A 30 8.99 7.00 5.63
C ASN A 30 10.22 6.17 5.97
N VAL A 31 10.07 5.19 6.87
CA VAL A 31 11.19 4.34 7.30
C VAL A 31 11.80 3.60 6.10
N GLU A 32 10.96 2.96 5.27
CA GLU A 32 11.44 2.21 4.11
C GLU A 32 12.09 3.10 3.06
N PHE A 33 11.53 4.29 2.82
CA PHE A 33 12.11 5.23 1.88
C PHE A 33 13.46 5.73 2.35
N LEU A 34 13.59 6.13 3.62
CA LEU A 34 14.85 6.63 4.17
C LEU A 34 15.93 5.56 4.19
N GLN A 35 15.56 4.31 4.51
CA GLN A 35 16.48 3.18 4.42
C GLN A 35 16.97 2.98 2.98
N PHE A 36 16.06 2.99 2.01
CA PHE A 36 16.43 2.94 0.60
C PHE A 36 17.34 4.10 0.20
N THR A 37 17.03 5.33 0.61
CA THR A 37 17.85 6.51 0.29
C THR A 37 19.29 6.34 0.76
N ILE A 38 19.48 5.88 2.00
CA ILE A 38 20.81 5.63 2.56
C ILE A 38 21.55 4.56 1.75
N ASP A 39 20.90 3.44 1.44
CA ASP A 39 21.53 2.34 0.72
C ASP A 39 21.80 2.67 -0.75
N PHE A 40 20.92 3.45 -1.37
CA PHE A 40 21.11 3.97 -2.73
C PHE A 40 22.30 4.91 -2.80
N PHE A 41 22.45 5.84 -1.85
CA PHE A 41 23.61 6.72 -1.81
C PHE A 41 24.94 5.96 -1.62
N LYS A 42 24.97 4.89 -0.81
CA LYS A 42 26.15 4.02 -0.72
C LYS A 42 26.51 3.43 -2.10
N LYS A 43 25.51 2.90 -2.82
CA LYS A 43 25.71 2.37 -4.19
C LYS A 43 26.22 3.45 -5.15
N VAL A 44 25.72 4.68 -5.05
CA VAL A 44 26.19 5.81 -5.88
C VAL A 44 27.66 6.13 -5.62
N ILE A 45 28.08 6.17 -4.35
CA ILE A 45 29.49 6.40 -3.98
C ILE A 45 30.37 5.29 -4.55
N GLU A 46 30.01 4.02 -4.31
CA GLU A 46 30.77 2.86 -4.78
C GLU A 46 30.91 2.87 -6.31
N ALA A 47 29.82 3.17 -7.02
CA ALA A 47 29.78 3.25 -8.47
C ALA A 47 30.67 4.38 -9.00
N LYS A 48 30.59 5.58 -8.42
CA LYS A 48 31.37 6.74 -8.86
C LYS A 48 32.87 6.55 -8.60
N LEU A 49 33.25 5.91 -7.50
CA LEU A 49 34.65 5.61 -7.18
C LEU A 49 35.25 4.49 -8.05
N SER A 50 34.44 3.51 -8.43
CA SER A 50 34.89 2.36 -9.22
C SER A 50 35.11 2.69 -10.70
N ASN A 51 34.42 3.71 -11.22
CA ASN A 51 34.53 4.14 -12.61
C ASN A 51 35.60 5.24 -12.75
N GLN A 52 36.87 4.82 -12.73
CA GLN A 52 38.07 5.69 -12.76
C GLN A 52 38.16 6.62 -14.00
N ASP A 53 37.45 6.29 -15.09
CA ASP A 53 37.39 7.10 -16.30
C ASP A 53 36.11 7.95 -16.33
N VAL A 54 36.29 9.28 -16.36
CA VAL A 54 35.27 10.34 -16.39
C VAL A 54 34.57 10.41 -17.75
N THR A 55 34.17 9.27 -18.31
CA THR A 55 33.37 9.24 -19.54
C THR A 55 31.90 9.02 -19.22
N ILE A 56 31.08 9.66 -20.06
CA ILE A 56 29.64 9.84 -19.92
C ILE A 56 28.95 8.49 -19.75
N ASP A 57 28.35 8.32 -18.57
CA ASP A 57 27.29 7.35 -18.23
C ASP A 57 27.64 6.11 -17.38
N TRP A 58 28.57 6.26 -16.43
CA TRP A 58 28.77 5.31 -15.32
C TRP A 58 27.45 4.94 -14.61
N TYR A 59 26.49 5.87 -14.56
CA TYR A 59 25.19 5.66 -13.95
C TYR A 59 24.41 4.60 -14.72
N LYS A 60 24.22 4.76 -16.04
CA LYS A 60 23.52 3.77 -16.87
C LYS A 60 24.17 2.40 -16.82
N GLN A 61 25.50 2.33 -16.91
CA GLN A 61 26.25 1.07 -16.85
C GLN A 61 26.06 0.33 -15.52
N THR A 62 25.99 1.06 -14.41
CA THR A 62 25.86 0.49 -13.08
C THR A 62 24.42 0.17 -12.73
N PHE A 63 23.52 1.15 -12.92
CA PHE A 63 22.17 1.14 -12.38
C PHE A 63 21.11 0.64 -13.37
N LEU A 64 21.41 0.57 -14.67
CA LEU A 64 20.56 -0.09 -15.69
C LEU A 64 21.19 -1.41 -16.17
N ASN A 65 22.13 -1.96 -15.40
CA ASN A 65 22.78 -3.22 -15.73
C ASN A 65 21.78 -4.37 -15.79
N ARG A 66 21.84 -5.18 -16.85
CA ARG A 66 20.93 -6.34 -17.06
C ARG A 66 20.99 -7.38 -15.95
N ASN A 67 22.06 -7.42 -15.14
CA ASN A 67 22.18 -8.33 -14.00
C ASN A 67 21.31 -7.92 -12.80
N LEU A 68 20.86 -6.66 -12.75
CA LEU A 68 19.94 -6.19 -11.72
C LEU A 68 18.53 -6.77 -11.91
N SER A 69 17.71 -6.63 -10.87
CA SER A 69 16.29 -6.95 -10.97
C SER A 69 15.56 -5.95 -11.87
N SER A 70 14.50 -6.39 -12.55
CA SER A 70 13.69 -5.50 -13.41
C SER A 70 13.09 -4.33 -12.63
N ASP A 71 12.76 -4.53 -11.35
CA ASP A 71 12.25 -3.49 -10.46
C ASP A 71 13.32 -2.43 -10.17
N GLU A 72 14.56 -2.84 -9.88
CA GLU A 72 15.67 -1.90 -9.67
C GLU A 72 15.98 -1.10 -10.93
N ILE A 73 16.06 -1.77 -12.10
CA ILE A 73 16.34 -1.12 -13.38
C ILE A 73 15.28 -0.06 -13.69
N ALA A 74 14.00 -0.40 -13.54
CA ALA A 74 12.91 0.55 -13.76
C ALA A 74 13.00 1.78 -12.83
N ILE A 75 13.18 1.55 -11.52
CA ILE A 75 13.28 2.65 -10.55
C ILE A 75 14.48 3.55 -10.88
N ASN A 76 15.63 2.96 -11.19
CA ASN A 76 16.85 3.70 -11.47
C ASN A 76 16.81 4.48 -12.79
N SER A 77 15.96 4.08 -13.75
CA SER A 77 15.72 4.83 -14.98
C SER A 77 14.70 5.96 -14.83
N GLY A 78 14.18 6.16 -13.62
CA GLY A 78 13.14 7.15 -13.35
C GLY A 78 11.71 6.67 -13.64
N LEU A 79 11.47 5.35 -13.73
CA LEU A 79 10.15 4.77 -13.98
C LEU A 79 9.67 3.84 -12.87
N ASN A 80 8.34 3.75 -12.74
CA ASN A 80 7.73 2.66 -11.99
C ASN A 80 7.48 1.49 -12.96
N LYS A 81 7.85 0.27 -12.58
CA LYS A 81 7.57 -0.95 -13.37
C LYS A 81 6.09 -1.10 -13.73
N LYS A 82 5.17 -0.65 -12.87
CA LYS A 82 3.73 -0.63 -13.16
C LYS A 82 3.41 0.27 -14.36
N THR A 83 4.10 1.41 -14.50
CA THR A 83 3.96 2.30 -15.65
C THR A 83 4.39 1.59 -16.94
N ILE A 84 5.54 0.92 -16.92
CA ILE A 84 6.02 0.12 -18.06
C ILE A 84 5.00 -0.98 -18.41
N THR A 85 4.51 -1.69 -17.39
CA THR A 85 3.52 -2.76 -17.61
C THR A 85 2.25 -2.24 -18.27
N ASN A 86 1.78 -1.05 -17.89
CA ASN A 86 0.61 -0.43 -18.50
C ASN A 86 0.87 0.08 -19.93
N MET A 87 2.07 0.58 -20.22
CA MET A 87 2.43 1.09 -21.55
C MET A 87 2.61 -0.03 -22.57
N TYR A 88 3.25 -1.13 -22.17
CA TYR A 88 3.64 -2.22 -23.07
C TYR A 88 2.77 -3.49 -22.89
N ASN A 89 1.77 -3.46 -22.00
CA ASN A 89 0.94 -4.60 -21.62
C ASN A 89 1.76 -5.85 -21.19
N SER A 90 2.98 -5.64 -20.70
CA SER A 90 3.90 -6.71 -20.32
C SER A 90 4.92 -6.25 -19.28
N ALA A 91 5.31 -7.17 -18.41
CA ALA A 91 6.28 -6.96 -17.35
C ALA A 91 7.52 -7.88 -17.52
N SER A 92 7.75 -8.40 -18.73
CA SER A 92 8.92 -9.25 -19.00
C SER A 92 10.23 -8.49 -18.76
N LYS A 93 11.28 -9.19 -18.32
CA LYS A 93 12.55 -8.55 -17.95
C LYS A 93 13.14 -7.76 -19.12
N GLU A 94 13.12 -8.31 -20.34
CA GLU A 94 13.64 -7.64 -21.53
C GLU A 94 12.85 -6.36 -21.86
N ILE A 95 11.52 -6.41 -21.86
CA ILE A 95 10.69 -5.21 -22.10
C ILE A 95 10.96 -4.13 -21.06
N VAL A 96 11.11 -4.52 -19.79
CA VAL A 96 11.44 -3.56 -18.73
C VAL A 96 12.82 -2.95 -18.97
N ILE A 97 13.82 -3.74 -19.35
CA ILE A 97 15.17 -3.23 -19.64
C ILE A 97 15.14 -2.25 -20.80
N ASP A 98 14.49 -2.61 -21.91
CA ASP A 98 14.47 -1.79 -23.12
C ASP A 98 13.74 -0.47 -22.87
N ALA A 99 12.54 -0.52 -22.26
CA ALA A 99 11.77 0.67 -21.89
C ALA A 99 12.51 1.56 -20.88
N SER A 100 13.25 0.97 -19.94
CA SER A 100 14.03 1.72 -18.95
C SER A 100 15.21 2.43 -19.59
N ASN A 101 15.91 1.79 -20.53
CA ASN A 101 17.03 2.44 -21.24
C ASN A 101 16.52 3.59 -22.12
N GLU A 102 15.45 3.38 -22.87
CA GLU A 102 14.82 4.41 -23.70
C GLU A 102 14.39 5.62 -22.85
N HIS A 103 13.69 5.37 -21.74
CA HIS A 103 13.25 6.45 -20.86
C HIS A 103 14.41 7.19 -20.19
N TYR A 104 15.47 6.49 -19.79
CA TYR A 104 16.65 7.12 -19.22
C TYR A 104 17.28 8.11 -20.20
N ASP A 105 17.40 7.74 -21.47
CA ASP A 105 17.97 8.62 -22.50
C ASP A 105 17.11 9.87 -22.72
N ILE A 106 15.78 9.71 -22.73
CA ILE A 106 14.83 10.84 -22.81
C ILE A 106 14.94 11.74 -21.58
N LEU A 107 15.04 11.16 -20.37
CA LEU A 107 15.18 11.90 -19.12
C LEU A 107 16.49 12.69 -19.10
N TYR A 108 17.61 12.05 -19.45
CA TYR A 108 18.92 12.69 -19.52
C TYR A 108 18.91 13.88 -20.49
N GLN A 109 18.33 13.71 -21.69
CA GLN A 109 18.23 14.79 -22.66
C GLN A 109 17.34 15.93 -22.15
N SER A 110 16.23 15.60 -21.49
CA SER A 110 15.32 16.60 -20.91
C SER A 110 16.00 17.43 -19.83
N ILE A 111 16.80 16.79 -18.97
CA ILE A 111 17.59 17.46 -17.94
C ILE A 111 18.67 18.33 -18.59
N SER A 112 19.40 17.80 -19.58
CA SER A 112 20.45 18.55 -20.29
C SER A 112 19.91 19.82 -20.93
N ASN A 113 18.77 19.72 -21.65
CA ASN A 113 18.09 20.86 -22.25
C ASN A 113 17.65 21.90 -21.21
N LEU A 114 17.18 21.44 -20.03
CA LEU A 114 16.78 22.34 -18.94
C LEU A 114 17.98 23.14 -18.40
N ILE A 115 19.12 22.47 -18.19
CA ILE A 115 20.35 23.10 -17.72
C ILE A 115 20.87 24.13 -18.74
N GLU A 116 20.88 23.77 -20.03
CA GLU A 116 21.28 24.68 -21.10
C GLU A 116 20.40 25.94 -21.16
N SER A 117 19.11 25.81 -20.83
CA SER A 117 18.17 26.94 -20.79
C SER A 117 18.29 27.83 -19.53
N GLN A 118 19.01 27.37 -18.50
CA GLN A 118 19.18 28.06 -17.22
C GLN A 118 20.66 28.06 -16.79
N PRO A 119 21.55 28.75 -17.54
CA PRO A 119 23.00 28.69 -17.32
C PRO A 119 23.44 29.28 -15.98
N ASP A 120 22.59 30.07 -15.32
CA ASP A 120 22.90 30.75 -14.06
C ASP A 120 22.69 29.86 -12.82
N ILE A 121 22.12 28.66 -12.98
CA ILE A 121 21.90 27.73 -11.87
C ILE A 121 23.03 26.71 -11.82
N ASP A 122 23.77 26.72 -10.71
CA ASP A 122 24.71 25.66 -10.34
C ASP A 122 24.11 24.81 -9.20
N LEU A 123 24.16 23.49 -9.35
CA LEU A 123 23.67 22.51 -8.39
C LEU A 123 24.72 21.40 -8.22
N THR A 124 25.28 21.32 -7.02
CA THR A 124 26.20 20.25 -6.64
C THR A 124 25.62 19.43 -5.49
N LEU A 125 25.54 18.11 -5.68
CA LEU A 125 25.21 17.18 -4.61
C LEU A 125 26.48 16.46 -4.14
N THR A 126 26.90 16.75 -2.90
CA THR A 126 28.03 16.07 -2.26
C THR A 126 27.54 14.97 -1.34
N ILE A 127 28.02 13.74 -1.53
CA ILE A 127 27.69 12.59 -0.69
C ILE A 127 28.94 12.14 0.05
N LYS A 128 28.88 12.13 1.39
CA LYS A 128 29.98 11.71 2.26
C LYS A 128 29.65 10.43 3.02
N PHE A 129 30.52 9.44 2.96
CA PHE A 129 30.39 8.19 3.69
C PHE A 129 31.75 7.71 4.19
N ARG A 130 31.88 7.53 5.52
CA ARG A 130 33.10 7.03 6.19
C ARG A 130 34.40 7.72 5.75
N GLY A 131 34.37 9.04 5.59
CA GLY A 131 35.54 9.84 5.21
C GLY A 131 35.79 9.93 3.69
N VAL A 132 35.04 9.19 2.88
CA VAL A 132 35.06 9.32 1.42
C VAL A 132 33.95 10.27 0.98
N SER A 133 34.24 11.13 0.01
CA SER A 133 33.31 12.11 -0.55
C SER A 133 33.27 11.96 -2.06
N VAL A 134 32.08 11.99 -2.64
CA VAL A 134 31.88 12.12 -4.08
C VAL A 134 31.01 13.34 -4.35
N GLU A 135 31.30 14.02 -5.46
CA GLU A 135 30.51 15.13 -5.95
C GLU A 135 29.83 14.70 -7.25
N LEU A 136 28.55 14.99 -7.35
CA LEU A 136 27.75 14.78 -8.54
C LEU A 136 27.55 16.11 -9.24
N ASN A 137 27.72 16.13 -10.55
CA ASN A 137 27.37 17.30 -11.36
C ASN A 137 25.83 17.49 -11.41
N ILE A 138 25.37 18.56 -12.07
CA ILE A 138 23.94 18.91 -12.11
C ILE A 138 23.10 17.77 -12.72
N ASN A 139 23.53 17.20 -13.86
CA ASN A 139 22.83 16.08 -14.52
C ASN A 139 22.72 14.87 -13.59
N GLU A 140 23.84 14.44 -13.00
CA GLU A 140 23.91 13.30 -12.09
C GLU A 140 23.04 13.52 -10.84
N SER A 141 23.07 14.74 -10.29
CA SER A 141 22.28 15.14 -9.13
C SER A 141 20.78 15.02 -9.42
N LEU A 142 20.33 15.54 -10.56
CA LEU A 142 18.92 15.53 -10.94
C LEU A 142 18.41 14.10 -11.25
N ILE A 143 19.24 13.25 -11.84
CA ILE A 143 18.93 11.82 -12.06
C ILE A 143 18.77 11.07 -10.74
N VAL A 144 19.71 11.28 -9.81
CA VAL A 144 19.65 10.69 -8.45
C VAL A 144 18.40 11.16 -7.71
N ILE A 145 18.06 12.46 -7.78
CA ILE A 145 16.83 13.02 -7.18
C ILE A 145 15.59 12.40 -7.81
N ASN A 146 15.54 12.26 -9.14
CA ASN A 146 14.42 11.65 -9.84
C ASN A 146 14.21 10.18 -9.40
N THR A 147 15.29 9.42 -9.29
CA THR A 147 15.26 8.03 -8.82
C THR A 147 14.68 7.92 -7.41
N LEU A 148 15.10 8.80 -6.49
CA LEU A 148 14.53 8.88 -5.14
C LEU A 148 13.03 9.22 -5.18
N ALA A 149 12.63 10.19 -6.01
CA ALA A 149 11.21 10.58 -6.14
C ALA A 149 10.35 9.43 -6.67
N VAL A 150 10.83 8.70 -7.68
CA VAL A 150 10.16 7.55 -8.28
C VAL A 150 10.04 6.42 -7.28
N LYS A 151 11.11 6.12 -6.53
CA LYS A 151 11.05 5.12 -5.45
C LYS A 151 10.03 5.49 -4.40
N ARG A 152 10.00 6.76 -3.96
CA ARG A 152 9.01 7.25 -2.99
C ARG A 152 7.58 7.07 -3.51
N SER A 153 7.34 7.38 -4.78
CA SER A 153 6.04 7.19 -5.44
C SER A 153 5.64 5.71 -5.50
N ALA A 154 6.57 4.84 -5.90
CA ALA A 154 6.35 3.40 -5.95
C ALA A 154 6.02 2.79 -4.57
N LEU A 155 6.75 3.20 -3.53
CA LEU A 155 6.50 2.79 -2.14
C LEU A 155 5.10 3.21 -1.67
N ARG A 156 4.70 4.46 -1.94
CA ARG A 156 3.33 4.92 -1.62
C ARG A 156 2.29 4.03 -2.30
N GLY A 157 2.36 3.86 -3.61
CA GLY A 157 1.38 3.07 -4.35
C GLY A 157 1.30 1.61 -3.87
N GLY A 158 2.45 0.96 -3.66
CA GLY A 158 2.54 -0.42 -3.20
C GLY A 158 2.06 -0.65 -1.77
N LEU A 159 2.51 0.18 -0.82
CA LEU A 159 2.19 0.01 0.60
C LEU A 159 0.73 0.30 0.92
N TRP A 160 0.09 1.30 0.31
CA TRP A 160 -1.36 1.53 0.52
C TRP A 160 -2.19 0.31 0.07
N SER A 161 -1.86 -0.26 -1.09
CA SER A 161 -2.56 -1.44 -1.60
C SER A 161 -2.32 -2.68 -0.74
N THR A 162 -1.07 -2.89 -0.31
CA THR A 162 -0.69 -4.04 0.53
C THR A 162 -1.28 -3.95 1.93
N ALA A 163 -1.29 -2.74 2.52
CA ALA A 163 -1.90 -2.50 3.83
C ALA A 163 -3.40 -2.76 3.81
N GLY A 164 -4.12 -2.27 2.78
CA GLY A 164 -5.55 -2.56 2.59
C GLY A 164 -5.82 -4.06 2.59
N LYS A 165 -5.26 -4.78 1.60
CA LYS A 165 -5.49 -6.23 1.42
C LYS A 165 -5.22 -7.05 2.67
N ARG A 166 -4.13 -6.74 3.40
CA ARG A 166 -3.79 -7.51 4.61
C ARG A 166 -4.72 -7.17 5.77
N VAL A 167 -5.12 -5.91 5.92
CA VAL A 167 -6.01 -5.48 7.01
C VAL A 167 -7.43 -5.99 6.81
N GLU A 168 -7.96 -6.01 5.59
CA GLU A 168 -9.36 -6.37 5.28
C GLU A 168 -9.81 -7.68 5.97
N LYS A 169 -9.05 -8.77 5.77
CA LYS A 169 -9.37 -10.07 6.36
C LYS A 169 -9.31 -10.08 7.90
N TYR A 170 -8.23 -9.55 8.47
CA TYR A 170 -8.03 -9.55 9.92
C TYR A 170 -8.96 -8.59 10.65
N LEU A 171 -9.36 -7.49 10.00
CA LEU A 171 -10.33 -6.55 10.54
C LEU A 171 -11.70 -7.22 10.72
N MET A 172 -12.19 -7.95 9.72
CA MET A 172 -13.45 -8.68 9.82
C MET A 172 -13.40 -9.76 10.90
N ALA A 173 -12.32 -10.55 10.93
CA ALA A 173 -12.13 -11.56 11.99
C ALA A 173 -12.09 -10.93 13.38
N THR A 174 -11.45 -9.76 13.52
CA THR A 174 -11.39 -9.02 14.78
C THR A 174 -12.77 -8.53 15.19
N LEU A 175 -13.56 -7.95 14.27
CA LEU A 175 -14.94 -7.54 14.54
C LEU A 175 -15.80 -8.72 15.01
N CYS A 176 -15.70 -9.88 14.36
CA CYS A 176 -16.40 -11.10 14.78
C CYS A 176 -16.00 -11.51 16.20
N LYS A 177 -14.70 -11.51 16.52
CA LYS A 177 -14.21 -11.89 17.85
C LYS A 177 -14.57 -10.88 18.94
N VAL A 178 -14.62 -9.57 18.64
CA VAL A 178 -15.06 -8.53 19.59
C VAL A 178 -16.48 -8.79 20.08
N PHE A 179 -17.37 -9.25 19.20
CA PHE A 179 -18.76 -9.59 19.55
C PHE A 179 -18.95 -11.09 19.86
N HIS A 180 -17.86 -11.82 20.12
CA HIS A 180 -17.87 -13.25 20.45
C HIS A 180 -18.69 -14.10 19.46
N VAL A 181 -18.67 -13.74 18.18
CA VAL A 181 -19.31 -14.54 17.12
C VAL A 181 -18.66 -15.92 17.12
N PRO A 182 -19.42 -17.03 17.15
CA PRO A 182 -18.84 -18.36 17.08
C PRO A 182 -18.11 -18.58 15.75
N PHE A 183 -16.98 -19.30 15.79
CA PHE A 183 -16.08 -19.46 14.65
C PHE A 183 -16.76 -20.02 13.39
N GLU A 184 -17.75 -20.90 13.57
CA GLU A 184 -18.53 -21.48 12.47
C GLU A 184 -19.33 -20.46 11.63
N HIS A 185 -19.57 -19.26 12.16
CA HIS A 185 -20.30 -18.20 11.49
C HIS A 185 -19.40 -17.25 10.66
N PHE A 186 -18.08 -17.46 10.62
CA PHE A 186 -17.17 -16.65 9.80
C PHE A 186 -15.93 -17.39 9.27
N ASP A 187 -15.83 -18.69 9.51
CA ASP A 187 -14.76 -19.52 8.96
C ASP A 187 -14.98 -19.82 7.47
N GLN A 188 -13.95 -19.52 6.66
CA GLN A 188 -13.95 -19.70 5.22
C GLN A 188 -13.86 -21.17 4.78
N SER A 189 -13.54 -22.11 5.69
CA SER A 189 -13.43 -23.54 5.38
C SER A 189 -14.73 -24.18 4.87
N LYS A 190 -15.88 -23.60 5.21
CA LYS A 190 -17.22 -24.13 4.88
C LYS A 190 -17.79 -23.57 3.57
N ILE A 191 -17.07 -22.69 2.87
CA ILE A 191 -17.60 -22.02 1.66
C ILE A 191 -17.61 -23.00 0.46
N PRO A 192 -18.74 -23.14 -0.26
CA PRO A 192 -18.82 -23.95 -1.48
C PRO A 192 -17.86 -23.47 -2.58
N ALA A 193 -17.23 -24.41 -3.28
CA ALA A 193 -16.27 -24.11 -4.36
C ALA A 193 -16.87 -23.34 -5.56
N SER A 194 -18.20 -23.28 -5.69
CA SER A 194 -18.91 -22.53 -6.72
C SER A 194 -19.04 -21.03 -6.42
N MET A 195 -18.71 -20.59 -5.20
CA MET A 195 -18.72 -19.17 -4.85
C MET A 195 -17.43 -18.48 -5.28
N ARG A 196 -17.55 -17.23 -5.75
CA ARG A 196 -16.38 -16.41 -6.10
C ARG A 196 -15.59 -16.03 -4.85
N GLU A 197 -14.28 -15.86 -5.02
CA GLU A 197 -13.41 -15.30 -3.98
C GLU A 197 -13.85 -13.85 -3.67
N VAL A 198 -14.24 -13.59 -2.42
CA VAL A 198 -14.54 -12.26 -1.87
C VAL A 198 -13.75 -12.07 -0.58
N ASP A 199 -13.65 -10.83 -0.10
CA ASP A 199 -12.80 -10.47 1.04
C ASP A 199 -13.16 -11.28 2.30
N PHE A 200 -14.46 -11.48 2.58
CA PHE A 200 -14.92 -12.19 3.78
C PHE A 200 -16.39 -12.68 3.68
N TYR A 201 -16.77 -13.67 4.50
CA TYR A 201 -18.16 -14.15 4.62
C TYR A 201 -18.61 -14.20 6.07
N LEU A 202 -19.87 -13.82 6.28
CA LEU A 202 -20.63 -14.14 7.48
C LEU A 202 -21.65 -15.23 7.13
N ILE A 203 -21.74 -16.27 7.96
CA ILE A 203 -22.46 -17.52 7.67
C ILE A 203 -23.57 -17.70 8.69
N ASN A 204 -24.77 -18.07 8.24
CA ASN A 204 -25.87 -18.49 9.11
C ASN A 204 -26.61 -19.67 8.48
N GLY A 205 -26.34 -20.89 8.96
CA GLY A 205 -26.80 -22.11 8.30
C GLY A 205 -26.32 -22.17 6.84
N ASP A 206 -27.26 -22.25 5.90
CA ASP A 206 -27.00 -22.25 4.46
C ASP A 206 -26.93 -20.85 3.83
N THR A 207 -27.03 -19.78 4.64
CA THR A 207 -26.99 -18.39 4.17
C THR A 207 -25.58 -17.83 4.28
N TYR A 208 -25.09 -17.25 3.19
CA TYR A 208 -23.74 -16.66 3.10
C TYR A 208 -23.86 -15.17 2.78
N SER A 209 -23.53 -14.32 3.75
CA SER A 209 -23.49 -12.88 3.59
C SER A 209 -22.09 -12.44 3.16
N ARG A 210 -21.98 -11.96 1.93
CA ARG A 210 -20.72 -11.42 1.38
C ARG A 210 -20.39 -10.11 2.08
N CYS A 211 -19.17 -10.05 2.61
CA CYS A 211 -18.65 -8.87 3.29
C CYS A 211 -17.50 -8.29 2.48
N GLU A 212 -17.59 -7.00 2.17
CA GLU A 212 -16.52 -6.25 1.52
C GLU A 212 -15.99 -5.21 2.51
N VAL A 213 -14.67 -5.08 2.56
CA VAL A 213 -14.00 -4.09 3.40
C VAL A 213 -13.27 -3.09 2.51
N LYS A 214 -13.38 -1.80 2.81
CA LYS A 214 -12.65 -0.75 2.08
C LYS A 214 -12.07 0.31 3.01
N LEU A 215 -10.76 0.49 2.96
CA LEU A 215 -10.09 1.59 3.65
C LEU A 215 -10.03 2.81 2.72
N MET A 216 -10.99 3.72 2.88
CA MET A 216 -11.29 4.83 2.01
C MET A 216 -10.37 6.05 2.23
N GLY A 217 -10.03 6.73 1.13
CA GLY A 217 -9.41 8.04 1.14
C GLY A 217 -10.39 9.11 0.64
N ARG A 218 -10.24 10.36 1.10
CA ARG A 218 -11.08 11.48 0.64
C ARG A 218 -11.06 11.67 -0.89
N GLY A 219 -9.97 11.27 -1.55
CA GLY A 219 -9.81 11.36 -3.00
C GLY A 219 -10.31 10.15 -3.80
N ASN A 220 -10.95 9.16 -3.18
CA ASN A 220 -11.47 7.98 -3.88
C ASN A 220 -12.85 7.53 -3.32
N PRO A 221 -13.89 8.39 -3.39
CA PRO A 221 -15.24 8.01 -2.98
C PRO A 221 -15.84 6.90 -3.85
N GLU A 222 -15.37 6.75 -5.10
CA GLU A 222 -15.78 5.69 -6.05
C GLU A 222 -15.41 4.28 -5.58
N SER A 223 -14.52 4.11 -4.60
CA SER A 223 -14.30 2.79 -4.00
C SER A 223 -15.53 2.25 -3.27
N ALA A 224 -16.48 3.11 -2.91
CA ALA A 224 -17.79 2.70 -2.43
C ALA A 224 -18.67 2.16 -3.57
N ASP A 225 -18.31 2.34 -4.84
CA ASP A 225 -19.03 1.73 -5.96
C ASP A 225 -18.88 0.21 -5.99
N ALA A 226 -17.97 -0.34 -5.18
CA ALA A 226 -17.95 -1.77 -4.85
C ALA A 226 -19.28 -2.26 -4.27
N ILE A 227 -20.05 -1.38 -3.60
CA ILE A 227 -21.43 -1.65 -3.16
C ILE A 227 -22.31 -2.02 -4.37
N PHE A 228 -22.17 -1.32 -5.50
CA PHE A 228 -22.93 -1.56 -6.73
C PHE A 228 -22.38 -2.75 -7.55
N ALA A 229 -21.07 -2.88 -7.66
CA ALA A 229 -20.44 -3.78 -8.65
C ALA A 229 -20.30 -5.25 -8.19
N ARG A 230 -20.40 -5.54 -6.88
CA ARG A 230 -20.06 -6.86 -6.32
C ARG A 230 -21.18 -7.54 -5.55
N GLU A 231 -22.37 -6.94 -5.49
CA GLU A 231 -23.55 -7.48 -4.79
C GLU A 231 -23.26 -7.88 -3.32
N SER A 232 -22.46 -7.08 -2.63
CA SER A 232 -22.09 -7.33 -1.23
C SER A 232 -23.27 -7.12 -0.30
N ASN A 233 -23.42 -7.97 0.72
CA ASN A 233 -24.50 -7.86 1.70
C ASN A 233 -24.11 -6.96 2.88
N VAL A 234 -22.81 -6.93 3.20
CA VAL A 234 -22.22 -6.16 4.28
C VAL A 234 -21.04 -5.37 3.75
N PHE A 235 -20.98 -4.07 4.08
CA PHE A 235 -19.91 -3.17 3.69
C PHE A 235 -19.27 -2.53 4.92
N VAL A 236 -17.99 -2.74 5.13
CA VAL A 236 -17.24 -2.15 6.25
C VAL A 236 -16.22 -1.17 5.71
N ALA A 237 -16.28 0.08 6.15
CA ALA A 237 -15.32 1.10 5.73
C ALA A 237 -14.75 1.87 6.91
N ASP A 238 -13.55 2.44 6.73
CA ASP A 238 -13.02 3.40 7.71
C ASP A 238 -13.91 4.65 7.75
N LYS A 239 -14.30 5.20 6.60
CA LYS A 239 -15.14 6.40 6.47
C LYS A 239 -16.15 6.28 5.34
N LEU A 240 -17.39 6.73 5.56
CA LEU A 240 -18.46 6.77 4.56
C LEU A 240 -18.98 8.20 4.38
N SER A 241 -19.24 8.61 3.14
CA SER A 241 -20.00 9.84 2.89
C SER A 241 -21.50 9.62 3.14
N ASP A 242 -22.25 10.69 3.38
CA ASP A 242 -23.71 10.59 3.55
C ASP A 242 -24.39 9.99 2.32
N LEU A 243 -23.88 10.31 1.13
CA LEU A 243 -24.35 9.70 -0.12
C LEU A 243 -24.11 8.19 -0.13
N ASN A 244 -22.94 7.71 0.32
CA ASN A 244 -22.67 6.26 0.38
C ASN A 244 -23.61 5.54 1.35
N LYS A 245 -23.92 6.17 2.48
CA LYS A 245 -24.88 5.63 3.48
C LYS A 245 -26.27 5.51 2.87
N GLN A 246 -26.76 6.58 2.24
CA GLN A 246 -28.05 6.59 1.54
C GLN A 246 -28.10 5.53 0.43
N GLN A 247 -27.03 5.39 -0.35
CA GLN A 247 -26.94 4.38 -1.40
C GLN A 247 -26.95 2.95 -0.84
N ALA A 248 -26.19 2.69 0.23
CA ALA A 248 -26.20 1.40 0.90
C ALA A 248 -27.61 1.07 1.43
N ASP A 249 -28.29 2.04 2.06
CA ASP A 249 -29.65 1.87 2.57
C ASP A 249 -30.66 1.59 1.43
N MET A 250 -30.58 2.33 0.32
CA MET A 250 -31.43 2.10 -0.87
C MET A 250 -31.23 0.72 -1.50
N LEU A 251 -30.01 0.18 -1.43
CA LEU A 251 -29.67 -1.14 -1.95
C LEU A 251 -29.84 -2.27 -0.93
N ASN A 252 -30.31 -1.96 0.28
CA ASN A 252 -30.40 -2.90 1.39
C ASN A 252 -29.05 -3.57 1.74
N VAL A 253 -27.95 -2.82 1.56
CA VAL A 253 -26.60 -3.22 1.95
C VAL A 253 -26.34 -2.73 3.37
N LYS A 254 -26.03 -3.67 4.26
CA LYS A 254 -25.73 -3.36 5.66
C LYS A 254 -24.34 -2.72 5.74
N TRP A 255 -24.18 -1.58 6.40
CA TRP A 255 -22.91 -0.85 6.40
C TRP A 255 -22.36 -0.54 7.79
N VAL A 256 -21.04 -0.45 7.91
CA VAL A 256 -20.31 0.03 9.11
C VAL A 256 -19.35 1.13 8.70
N GLU A 257 -19.44 2.28 9.37
CA GLU A 257 -18.39 3.30 9.35
C GLU A 257 -17.59 3.19 10.66
N LEU A 258 -16.32 2.83 10.56
CA LEU A 258 -15.49 2.59 11.74
C LEU A 258 -14.98 3.88 12.38
N ARG A 259 -14.71 4.92 11.58
CA ARG A 259 -14.23 6.24 12.02
C ARG A 259 -15.38 7.14 12.50
N ASP A 260 -16.23 6.56 13.32
CA ASP A 260 -17.26 7.24 14.10
C ASP A 260 -17.09 6.86 15.58
N GLU A 261 -17.65 7.66 16.49
CA GLU A 261 -17.62 7.34 17.90
C GLU A 261 -18.34 6.00 18.15
N ASN A 262 -17.61 5.00 18.66
CA ASN A 262 -18.09 3.63 18.78
C ASN A 262 -18.62 3.02 17.47
N GLY A 263 -18.14 3.45 16.30
CA GLY A 263 -18.63 3.01 14.99
C GLY A 263 -18.64 1.50 14.80
N TYR A 264 -17.67 0.79 15.40
CA TYR A 264 -17.62 -0.68 15.42
C TYR A 264 -18.87 -1.34 16.03
N ARG A 265 -19.60 -0.68 16.93
CA ARG A 265 -20.84 -1.19 17.53
C ARG A 265 -21.96 -1.38 16.52
N ARG A 266 -21.96 -0.63 15.42
CA ARG A 266 -22.91 -0.85 14.33
C ARG A 266 -22.81 -2.26 13.74
N PHE A 267 -21.64 -2.90 13.85
CA PHE A 267 -21.48 -4.29 13.43
C PHE A 267 -22.36 -5.25 14.24
N ALA A 268 -22.59 -5.01 15.54
CA ALA A 268 -23.53 -5.82 16.33
C ALA A 268 -24.95 -5.75 15.76
N THR A 269 -25.42 -4.55 15.38
CA THR A 269 -26.72 -4.37 14.74
C THR A 269 -26.83 -5.18 13.44
N ILE A 270 -25.75 -5.25 12.66
CA ILE A 270 -25.70 -6.07 11.44
C ILE A 270 -25.80 -7.56 11.77
N LEU A 271 -25.08 -8.02 12.80
CA LEU A 271 -25.15 -9.41 13.25
C LEU A 271 -26.58 -9.78 13.68
N THR A 272 -27.27 -8.89 14.43
CA THR A 272 -28.69 -9.08 14.78
C THR A 272 -29.56 -9.19 13.53
N GLN A 273 -29.40 -8.30 12.55
CA GLN A 273 -30.18 -8.32 11.31
C GLN A 273 -29.90 -9.52 10.39
N LEU A 274 -28.79 -10.22 10.60
CA LEU A 274 -28.43 -11.44 9.87
C LEU A 274 -28.73 -12.72 10.68
N ASP A 275 -29.35 -12.58 11.85
CA ASP A 275 -29.61 -13.66 12.80
C ASP A 275 -28.35 -14.46 13.16
N ILE A 276 -27.20 -13.78 13.25
CA ILE A 276 -25.92 -14.39 13.63
C ILE A 276 -25.76 -14.33 15.15
N PRO A 277 -25.49 -15.47 15.83
CA PRO A 277 -25.23 -15.49 17.26
C PRO A 277 -24.03 -14.61 17.63
N HIS A 278 -24.23 -13.72 18.60
CA HIS A 278 -23.22 -12.82 19.12
C HIS A 278 -23.59 -12.37 20.53
N THR A 279 -22.63 -11.79 21.25
CA THR A 279 -22.87 -11.14 22.53
C THR A 279 -22.34 -9.72 22.50
N ASP A 280 -23.07 -8.81 23.11
CA ASP A 280 -22.64 -7.42 23.24
C ASP A 280 -21.30 -7.30 23.97
N PHE A 281 -20.49 -6.35 23.51
CA PHE A 281 -19.20 -6.07 24.08
C PHE A 281 -19.27 -4.91 25.09
N ASN A 282 -18.98 -5.22 26.37
CA ASN A 282 -18.99 -4.27 27.49
C ASN A 282 -17.67 -4.25 28.28
N GLU A 283 -16.60 -4.89 27.76
CA GLU A 283 -15.30 -4.98 28.43
C GLU A 283 -14.36 -3.83 28.03
N ASN A 284 -13.13 -3.86 28.57
CA ASN A 284 -12.05 -2.97 28.13
C ASN A 284 -11.63 -3.32 26.69
N LEU A 285 -11.94 -2.42 25.75
CA LEU A 285 -11.65 -2.61 24.33
C LEU A 285 -10.16 -2.80 24.05
N ASP A 286 -9.26 -2.11 24.75
CA ASP A 286 -7.83 -2.15 24.46
C ASP A 286 -7.22 -3.51 24.79
N GLU A 287 -7.44 -4.03 26.00
CA GLU A 287 -6.97 -5.36 26.42
C GLU A 287 -7.58 -6.47 25.57
N HIS A 288 -8.86 -6.33 25.22
CA HIS A 288 -9.57 -7.31 24.42
C HIS A 288 -9.02 -7.37 22.99
N LEU A 289 -8.75 -6.21 22.37
CA LEU A 289 -8.13 -6.14 21.05
C LEU A 289 -6.71 -6.71 21.06
N ASP A 290 -5.92 -6.46 22.10
CA ASP A 290 -4.57 -7.02 22.22
C ASP A 290 -4.56 -8.54 22.20
N ARG A 291 -5.47 -9.17 22.97
CA ARG A 291 -5.63 -10.62 23.00
C ARG A 291 -6.04 -11.18 21.64
N ILE A 292 -7.08 -10.61 21.02
CA ILE A 292 -7.59 -11.07 19.71
C ILE A 292 -6.50 -10.98 18.66
N LEU A 293 -5.84 -9.83 18.56
CA LEU A 293 -4.87 -9.57 17.52
C LEU A 293 -3.62 -10.44 17.67
N SER A 294 -3.23 -10.77 18.89
CA SER A 294 -2.13 -11.72 19.13
C SER A 294 -2.52 -13.13 18.73
N GLU A 295 -3.74 -13.58 19.03
CA GLU A 295 -4.26 -14.89 18.57
C GLU A 295 -4.30 -15.00 17.03
N LEU A 296 -4.67 -13.90 16.35
CA LEU A 296 -4.82 -13.88 14.90
C LEU A 296 -3.49 -13.77 14.14
N LEU A 297 -2.50 -13.05 14.69
CA LEU A 297 -1.32 -12.61 13.93
C LEU A 297 0.04 -13.10 14.47
N ASP A 298 0.15 -13.59 15.71
CA ASP A 298 1.45 -14.01 16.30
C ASP A 298 1.75 -15.51 16.16
N LYS A 299 1.24 -16.14 15.10
CA LYS A 299 1.45 -17.58 14.86
C LYS A 299 2.88 -17.91 14.45
#